data_AF-A0A8T5ZXD5-F1
#
_entry.id   AF-A0A8T5ZXD5-F1
#
_cell.length_a   1.000
_cell.length_b   1.000
_cell.length_c   1.000
_cell.angle_alpha   90.00
_cell.angle_beta   90.00
_cell.angle_gamma   90.00
#
_symmetry.space_group_name_H-M   'P 1'
#
loop_
_entity.id
_entity.type
_entity.pdbx_description
1 polymer ?
#
loop_
_entity_poly.entity_id
_entity_poly.type
_entity_poly.pdbx_seq_one_letter_code
_entity_poly.pdbx_strand_id
1 'polypeptide(L)'
;MDSPRSAIHAIKGYFYQFDKTIVELLYAQDDDDVIYVEGVEDIDLKNADEITAIQCKYYENTVYNHSVIAHPIRLMLTDYAKRLARKEDIYKYTLYGYYPSGHEKLALPLTIEYLKENFLTYNEFPMINKVKTKKTILVHEDLNIDDQQLTDFISLLKVDIHASSYDVQLKNIFTLLSGKFSCTEFEAECYYYNNAISKIKEIATKKDVANRKIIPSEFFSAIDNKNILFDLWFGVFRTEIEYCNKLKSELFPAVMNANNYDRFFLFEDNNCDVHDYIEIIAIIVKRWSNLRVSRTSKENRFSPYIYIKDMSPERHQILKRELARAGYPPMDGIDFLGDEFSTDSIMKDVNELSYYKVRFINNLEYLDDILNCSTRRKEIYQFYFHMPIYSYETSRGKVIKIQIKSLDMCKRILKNE
;
A
#
# COMPACT_ATOMS: atom_id res chain seq x y z
N MET A 1 29.59 1.45 -10.36
CA MET A 1 30.48 1.18 -9.20
C MET A 1 29.68 1.55 -7.97
N ASP A 2 29.05 0.56 -7.34
CA ASP A 2 28.31 0.79 -6.11
C ASP A 2 29.29 1.11 -4.99
N SER A 3 29.05 2.25 -4.33
CA SER A 3 29.84 2.67 -3.18
C SER A 3 29.66 1.63 -2.06
N PRO A 4 30.74 1.11 -1.45
CA PRO A 4 30.67 0.21 -0.28
C PRO A 4 30.04 0.88 0.97
N ARG A 5 29.64 2.16 0.87
CA ARG A 5 28.84 2.91 1.86
C ARG A 5 27.43 3.25 1.38
N SER A 6 26.88 2.48 0.43
CA SER A 6 25.48 2.64 0.07
C SER A 6 24.59 2.24 1.25
N ALA A 7 23.69 3.14 1.67
CA ALA A 7 22.71 2.86 2.72
C ALA A 7 21.87 1.60 2.41
N ILE A 8 21.76 1.24 1.13
CA ILE A 8 21.04 0.06 0.64
C ILE A 8 21.50 -1.22 1.34
N HIS A 9 22.82 -1.44 1.48
CA HIS A 9 23.33 -2.68 2.10
C HIS A 9 23.00 -2.75 3.60
N ALA A 10 23.12 -1.63 4.31
CA ALA A 10 22.77 -1.56 5.72
C ALA A 10 21.25 -1.78 5.92
N ILE A 11 20.43 -1.11 5.11
CA ILE A 11 18.97 -1.27 5.15
C ILE A 11 18.57 -2.72 4.86
N LYS A 12 19.14 -3.35 3.82
CA LYS A 12 18.85 -4.74 3.48
C LYS A 12 19.33 -5.71 4.55
N GLY A 13 20.45 -5.42 5.21
CA GLY A 13 20.91 -6.15 6.40
C GLY A 13 19.89 -6.12 7.53
N TYR A 14 19.34 -4.93 7.85
CA TYR A 14 18.29 -4.79 8.86
C TYR A 14 17.00 -5.52 8.50
N PHE A 15 16.55 -5.46 7.25
CA PHE A 15 15.40 -6.26 6.82
C PHE A 15 15.69 -7.76 6.92
N TYR A 16 16.89 -8.21 6.54
CA TYR A 16 17.25 -9.62 6.59
C TYR A 16 17.22 -10.20 8.01
N GLN A 17 17.67 -9.45 9.02
CA GLN A 17 17.54 -9.87 10.44
C GLN A 17 16.08 -9.81 10.94
N PHE A 18 15.27 -8.84 10.50
CA PHE A 18 13.86 -8.78 10.87
C PHE A 18 13.07 -9.93 10.25
N ASP A 19 13.33 -10.23 8.99
CA ASP A 19 12.79 -11.39 8.29
C ASP A 19 13.17 -12.68 9.01
N LYS A 20 14.45 -12.82 9.40
CA LYS A 20 14.89 -13.98 10.18
C LYS A 20 14.19 -14.06 11.53
N THR A 21 13.96 -12.93 12.20
CA THR A 21 13.16 -12.86 13.43
C THR A 21 11.73 -13.37 13.20
N ILE A 22 11.08 -12.98 12.09
CA ILE A 22 9.74 -13.48 11.73
C ILE A 22 9.78 -15.00 11.51
N VAL A 23 10.79 -15.51 10.84
CA VAL A 23 10.97 -16.95 10.62
C VAL A 23 11.09 -17.70 11.96
N GLU A 24 11.91 -17.20 12.90
CA GLU A 24 12.03 -17.81 14.23
C GLU A 24 10.71 -17.74 15.02
N LEU A 25 9.99 -16.62 14.96
CA LEU A 25 8.66 -16.50 15.57
C LEU A 25 7.65 -17.49 14.99
N LEU A 26 7.75 -17.80 13.69
CA LEU A 26 6.87 -18.76 13.02
C LEU A 26 7.23 -20.21 13.32
N TYR A 27 8.48 -20.49 13.68
CA TYR A 27 8.94 -21.81 14.11
C TYR A 27 8.82 -22.05 15.61
N ALA A 28 8.69 -21.01 16.43
CA ALA A 28 8.44 -21.13 17.87
C ALA A 28 7.24 -22.05 18.12
N GLN A 29 7.45 -23.08 18.96
CA GLN A 29 6.46 -24.13 19.21
C GLN A 29 5.74 -23.92 20.54
N ASP A 30 6.42 -23.32 21.52
CA ASP A 30 5.93 -23.21 22.88
C ASP A 30 5.50 -21.78 23.22
N ASP A 31 4.44 -21.64 24.01
CA ASP A 31 3.89 -20.33 24.42
C ASP A 31 4.84 -19.55 25.35
N ASP A 32 5.76 -20.25 26.02
CA ASP A 32 6.76 -19.68 26.92
C ASP A 32 8.05 -19.26 26.18
N ASP A 33 8.17 -19.55 24.88
CA ASP A 33 9.29 -19.10 24.07
C ASP A 33 9.34 -17.57 24.03
N VAL A 34 10.55 -17.03 24.14
CA VAL A 34 10.80 -15.60 24.14
C VAL A 34 11.87 -15.27 23.12
N ILE A 35 11.61 -14.25 22.31
CA ILE A 35 12.58 -13.74 21.34
C ILE A 35 12.95 -12.30 21.72
N TYR A 36 14.24 -12.03 21.87
CA TYR A 36 14.76 -10.67 21.98
C TYR A 36 15.31 -10.23 20.63
N VAL A 37 14.94 -9.02 20.22
CA VAL A 37 15.49 -8.39 19.02
C VAL A 37 16.56 -7.41 19.44
N GLU A 38 17.72 -7.43 18.79
CA GLU A 38 18.87 -6.59 19.14
C GLU A 38 19.27 -6.78 20.62
N GLY A 39 19.52 -8.04 20.99
CA GLY A 39 19.91 -8.49 22.32
C GLY A 39 21.44 -8.57 22.47
N VAL A 40 21.95 -9.75 22.84
CA VAL A 40 23.39 -10.07 22.79
C VAL A 40 23.85 -10.07 21.34
N GLU A 41 23.11 -10.76 20.48
CA GLU A 41 23.25 -10.69 19.03
C GLU A 41 21.96 -10.10 18.41
N ASP A 42 21.83 -10.13 17.09
CA ASP A 42 20.67 -9.53 16.40
C ASP A 42 19.34 -10.15 16.86
N ILE A 43 19.34 -11.45 17.20
CA ILE A 43 18.17 -12.21 17.67
C ILE A 43 18.62 -13.16 18.78
N ASP A 44 18.03 -13.07 19.98
CA ASP A 44 18.23 -14.06 21.04
C ASP A 44 16.96 -14.85 21.27
N LEU A 45 17.02 -16.17 21.06
CA LEU A 45 15.94 -17.11 21.30
C LEU A 45 16.11 -17.71 22.70
N LYS A 46 15.12 -17.54 23.56
CA LYS A 46 15.08 -18.14 24.89
C LYS A 46 13.90 -19.10 24.96
N ASN A 47 14.20 -20.38 25.18
CA ASN A 47 13.21 -21.40 25.51
C ASN A 47 13.39 -21.83 26.99
N ALA A 48 12.73 -22.91 27.41
CA ALA A 48 12.77 -23.39 28.79
C ALA A 48 14.17 -23.84 29.25
N ASP A 49 15.00 -24.35 28.35
CA ASP A 49 16.24 -25.04 28.68
C ASP A 49 17.50 -24.20 28.36
N GLU A 50 17.43 -23.36 27.33
CA GLU A 50 18.60 -22.69 26.78
C GLU A 50 18.31 -21.36 26.10
N ILE A 51 19.39 -20.61 25.86
CA ILE A 51 19.36 -19.38 25.09
C ILE A 51 20.30 -19.51 23.89
N THR A 52 19.79 -19.20 22.70
CA THR A 52 20.56 -19.17 21.45
C THR A 52 20.61 -17.75 20.90
N ALA A 53 21.80 -17.16 20.85
CA ALA A 53 22.03 -15.86 20.22
C ALA A 53 22.43 -16.02 18.75
N ILE A 54 21.73 -15.34 17.86
CA ILE A 54 21.86 -15.44 16.41
C ILE A 54 22.31 -14.10 15.85
N GLN A 55 23.48 -14.10 15.21
CA GLN A 55 23.97 -12.97 14.43
C GLN A 55 23.68 -13.21 12.95
N CYS A 56 22.95 -12.30 12.33
CA CYS A 56 22.69 -12.29 10.90
C CYS A 56 23.81 -11.55 10.13
N LYS A 57 24.18 -12.07 8.97
CA LYS A 57 25.06 -11.39 8.00
C LYS A 57 24.54 -11.59 6.59
N TYR A 58 24.28 -10.50 5.88
CA TYR A 58 23.79 -10.57 4.50
C TYR A 58 24.74 -9.87 3.54
N TYR A 59 25.41 -10.65 2.68
CA TYR A 59 26.37 -10.12 1.71
C TYR A 59 26.16 -10.72 0.31
N GLU A 60 25.22 -10.16 -0.44
CA GLU A 60 24.89 -10.64 -1.80
C GLU A 60 25.98 -10.39 -2.86
N ASN A 61 26.87 -9.43 -2.62
CA ASN A 61 27.91 -9.02 -3.57
C ASN A 61 29.34 -9.36 -3.10
N THR A 62 29.49 -10.14 -2.02
CA THR A 62 30.80 -10.43 -1.43
C THR A 62 31.06 -11.94 -1.37
N VAL A 63 32.16 -12.37 -1.96
CA VAL A 63 32.65 -13.75 -1.80
C VAL A 63 33.05 -13.98 -0.35
N TYR A 64 32.61 -15.09 0.24
CA TYR A 64 32.98 -15.46 1.60
C TYR A 64 34.51 -15.53 1.76
N ASN A 65 34.98 -14.95 2.87
CA ASN A 65 36.34 -15.06 3.41
C ASN A 65 36.22 -14.96 4.94
N HIS A 66 37.12 -15.61 5.69
CA HIS A 66 37.04 -15.64 7.17
C HIS A 66 36.89 -14.27 7.82
N SER A 67 37.55 -13.25 7.26
CA SER A 67 37.52 -11.89 7.78
C SER A 67 36.12 -11.28 7.91
N VAL A 68 35.15 -11.69 7.07
CA VAL A 68 33.79 -11.12 7.07
C VAL A 68 32.95 -11.63 8.26
N ILE A 69 33.35 -12.75 8.86
CA ILE A 69 32.68 -13.35 10.03
C ILE A 69 33.56 -13.39 11.28
N ALA A 70 34.87 -13.14 11.14
CA ALA A 70 35.82 -13.21 12.23
C ALA A 70 35.48 -12.23 13.36
N HIS A 71 35.01 -11.02 13.04
CA HIS A 71 34.62 -10.06 14.06
C HIS A 71 33.42 -10.52 14.89
N PRO A 72 32.28 -10.92 14.29
CA PRO A 72 31.19 -11.57 15.02
C PRO A 72 31.62 -12.76 15.89
N ILE A 73 32.43 -13.68 15.37
CA ILE A 73 32.90 -14.85 16.15
C ILE A 73 33.69 -14.40 17.39
N ARG A 74 34.51 -13.34 17.27
CA ARG A 74 35.23 -12.77 18.42
C ARG A 74 34.28 -12.13 19.44
N LEU A 75 33.20 -11.49 19.01
CA LEU A 75 32.20 -10.93 19.92
C LEU A 75 31.47 -12.03 20.68
N MET A 76 31.05 -13.10 20.00
CA MET A 76 30.46 -14.29 20.62
C MET A 76 31.40 -14.94 21.65
N LEU A 77 32.69 -15.10 21.31
CA LEU A 77 33.69 -15.63 22.26
C LEU A 77 33.87 -14.69 23.46
N THR A 78 33.85 -13.38 23.23
CA THR A 78 33.95 -12.38 24.30
C THR A 78 32.76 -12.44 25.24
N ASP A 79 31.55 -12.64 24.73
CA ASP A 79 30.34 -12.81 25.54
C ASP A 79 30.41 -14.11 26.35
N TYR A 80 30.77 -15.22 25.71
CA TYR A 80 31.02 -16.51 26.38
C TYR A 80 32.01 -16.38 27.55
N ALA A 81 33.15 -15.72 27.33
CA ALA A 81 34.17 -15.51 28.36
C ALA A 81 33.65 -14.70 29.55
N LYS A 82 32.87 -13.64 29.27
CA LYS A 82 32.25 -12.80 30.32
C LYS A 82 31.25 -13.61 31.14
N ARG A 83 30.42 -14.43 30.50
CA ARG A 83 29.43 -15.27 31.17
C ARG A 83 30.09 -16.32 32.07
N LEU A 84 31.15 -16.98 31.57
CA LEU A 84 31.97 -17.89 32.38
C LEU A 84 32.53 -17.19 33.62
N ALA A 85 33.13 -16.02 33.44
CA ALA A 85 33.73 -15.26 34.54
C ALA A 85 32.69 -14.80 35.59
N ARG A 86 31.46 -14.49 35.14
CA ARG A 86 30.36 -14.03 36.01
C ARG A 86 29.47 -15.15 36.55
N LYS A 87 29.65 -16.39 36.08
CA LYS A 87 28.77 -17.53 36.37
C LYS A 87 27.31 -17.26 35.96
N GLU A 88 27.15 -16.63 34.81
CA GLU A 88 25.86 -16.42 34.15
C GLU A 88 25.52 -17.60 33.23
N ASP A 89 24.26 -17.71 32.82
CA ASP A 89 23.82 -18.73 31.87
C ASP A 89 24.61 -18.64 30.56
N ILE A 90 25.12 -19.79 30.11
CA ILE A 90 25.92 -19.91 28.90
C ILE A 90 25.00 -20.04 27.69
N TYR A 91 25.27 -19.23 26.67
CA TYR A 91 24.46 -19.21 25.45
C TYR A 91 25.05 -20.16 24.41
N LYS A 92 24.17 -20.68 23.56
CA LYS A 92 24.54 -21.16 22.23
C LYS A 92 24.65 -19.97 21.29
N TYR A 93 25.56 -20.05 20.33
CA TYR A 93 25.79 -18.97 19.36
C TYR A 93 25.60 -19.49 17.95
N THR A 94 24.88 -18.74 17.13
CA THR A 94 24.70 -19.03 15.71
C THR A 94 25.11 -17.82 14.89
N LEU A 95 26.03 -18.01 13.95
CA LEU A 95 26.22 -17.10 12.85
C LEU A 95 25.38 -17.56 11.67
N TYR A 96 24.41 -16.75 11.25
CA TYR A 96 23.52 -17.00 10.12
C TYR A 96 23.84 -16.04 8.97
N GLY A 97 24.60 -16.52 7.98
CA GLY A 97 25.21 -15.69 6.95
C GLY A 97 24.89 -16.12 5.52
N TYR A 98 24.49 -15.18 4.65
CA TYR A 98 24.35 -15.41 3.21
C TYR A 98 25.55 -14.85 2.44
N TYR A 99 26.14 -15.69 1.59
CA TYR A 99 27.18 -15.34 0.62
C TYR A 99 26.89 -16.02 -0.73
N PRO A 100 27.14 -15.36 -1.87
CA PRO A 100 26.94 -15.97 -3.19
C PRO A 100 27.95 -17.08 -3.51
N SER A 101 29.15 -17.05 -2.94
CA SER A 101 30.23 -18.01 -3.23
C SER A 101 31.35 -17.95 -2.19
N GLY A 102 32.33 -18.86 -2.27
CA GLY A 102 33.50 -18.92 -1.39
C GLY A 102 33.37 -19.85 -0.20
N HIS A 103 32.24 -20.55 -0.07
CA HIS A 103 31.91 -21.39 1.08
C HIS A 103 32.92 -22.50 1.35
N GLU A 104 33.56 -23.02 0.29
CA GLU A 104 34.58 -24.08 0.35
C GLU A 104 35.81 -23.72 1.20
N LYS A 105 36.02 -22.43 1.50
CA LYS A 105 37.12 -21.95 2.34
C LYS A 105 36.89 -22.22 3.83
N LEU A 106 35.64 -22.42 4.25
CA LEU A 106 35.31 -22.74 5.64
C LEU A 106 35.42 -24.25 5.85
N ALA A 107 36.32 -24.67 6.74
CA ALA A 107 36.43 -26.06 7.17
C ALA A 107 35.55 -26.27 8.41
N LEU A 108 34.64 -27.24 8.35
CA LEU A 108 33.81 -27.70 9.46
C LEU A 108 33.99 -29.22 9.66
N PRO A 109 33.97 -29.72 10.91
CA PRO A 109 33.86 -28.98 12.17
C PRO A 109 35.11 -28.13 12.47
N LEU A 110 34.94 -27.05 13.24
CA LEU A 110 36.05 -26.17 13.60
C LEU A 110 37.01 -26.87 14.57
N THR A 111 38.31 -26.79 14.31
CA THR A 111 39.35 -27.15 15.30
C THR A 111 39.81 -25.91 16.06
N ILE A 112 40.47 -26.12 17.21
CA ILE A 112 41.03 -25.03 18.01
C ILE A 112 42.06 -24.24 17.19
N GLU A 113 42.94 -24.93 16.47
CA GLU A 113 43.98 -24.33 15.63
C GLU A 113 43.33 -23.48 14.54
N TYR A 114 42.32 -24.03 13.87
CA TYR A 114 41.61 -23.32 12.82
C TYR A 114 40.90 -22.07 13.34
N LEU A 115 40.25 -22.16 14.51
CA LEU A 115 39.61 -21.03 15.19
C LEU A 115 40.64 -19.94 15.53
N LYS A 116 41.76 -20.33 16.14
CA LYS A 116 42.85 -19.42 16.54
C LYS A 116 43.44 -18.69 15.34
N GLU A 117 43.78 -19.42 14.29
CA GLU A 117 44.46 -18.89 13.11
C GLU A 117 43.54 -17.98 12.28
N ASN A 118 42.30 -18.41 12.03
CA ASN A 118 41.43 -17.74 11.06
C ASN A 118 40.50 -16.68 11.67
N PHE A 119 40.17 -16.78 12.96
CA PHE A 119 39.17 -15.90 13.59
C PHE A 119 39.69 -15.12 14.79
N LEU A 120 40.58 -15.71 15.62
CA LEU A 120 41.03 -15.10 16.88
C LEU A 120 42.37 -14.36 16.78
N THR A 121 43.07 -14.48 15.66
CA THR A 121 44.33 -13.78 15.40
C THR A 121 44.14 -12.70 14.35
N TYR A 122 44.47 -11.45 14.70
CA TYR A 122 44.45 -10.35 13.73
C TYR A 122 45.50 -9.30 14.04
N ASN A 123 45.77 -8.41 13.08
CA ASN A 123 46.77 -7.37 13.23
C ASN A 123 46.10 -5.99 13.32
N GLU A 124 46.42 -5.26 14.38
CA GLU A 124 46.11 -3.84 14.50
C GLU A 124 47.34 -3.00 14.13
N PHE A 125 47.09 -1.77 13.67
CA PHE A 125 48.16 -0.83 13.29
C PHE A 125 47.99 0.50 14.04
N PRO A 126 48.11 0.52 15.38
CA PRO A 126 48.02 1.74 16.16
C PRO A 126 49.12 2.74 15.80
N MET A 127 48.79 4.02 15.94
CA MET A 127 49.76 5.12 15.88
C MET A 127 50.47 5.24 17.23
N ILE A 128 51.73 4.80 17.29
CA ILE A 128 52.60 4.99 18.46
C ILE A 128 53.69 5.97 18.04
N ASN A 129 53.79 7.11 18.72
CA ASN A 129 54.74 8.18 18.38
C ASN A 129 54.69 8.63 16.91
N LYS A 130 53.48 8.74 16.34
CA LYS A 130 53.23 9.08 14.91
C LYS A 130 53.72 8.03 13.90
N VAL A 131 54.09 6.83 14.34
CA VAL A 131 54.45 5.69 13.48
C VAL A 131 53.36 4.62 13.57
N LYS A 132 52.94 4.09 12.43
CA LYS A 132 52.06 2.92 12.39
C LYS A 132 52.87 1.68 12.73
N THR A 133 52.63 1.11 13.91
CA THR A 133 53.31 -0.10 14.38
C THR A 133 52.36 -1.28 14.27
N LYS A 134 52.81 -2.40 13.70
CA LYS A 134 52.02 -3.65 13.66
C LYS A 134 51.95 -4.25 15.07
N LYS A 135 50.74 -4.49 15.57
CA LYS A 135 50.47 -5.22 16.80
C LYS A 135 49.62 -6.44 16.47
N THR A 136 50.15 -7.63 16.69
CA THR A 136 49.36 -8.87 16.59
C THR A 136 48.50 -9.00 17.85
N ILE A 137 47.22 -9.26 17.67
CA ILE A 137 46.24 -9.50 18.73
C ILE A 137 45.87 -10.97 18.70
N LEU A 138 45.94 -11.61 19.87
CA LEU A 138 45.55 -12.99 20.12
C LEU A 138 44.39 -12.99 21.11
N VAL A 139 43.16 -13.03 20.59
CA VAL A 139 41.95 -12.74 21.38
C VAL A 139 41.75 -13.72 22.53
N HIS A 140 42.12 -14.98 22.35
CA HIS A 140 42.03 -16.00 23.40
C HIS A 140 42.97 -15.71 24.59
N GLU A 141 44.16 -15.16 24.33
CA GLU A 141 45.09 -14.73 25.38
C GLU A 141 44.56 -13.48 26.10
N ASP A 142 44.05 -12.50 25.35
CA ASP A 142 43.47 -11.26 25.90
C ASP A 142 42.24 -11.54 26.79
N LEU A 143 41.45 -12.56 26.45
CA LEU A 143 40.30 -13.01 27.23
C LEU A 143 40.67 -14.02 28.34
N ASN A 144 41.94 -14.44 28.41
CA ASN A 144 42.44 -15.46 29.33
C ASN A 144 41.62 -16.77 29.28
N ILE A 145 41.36 -17.25 28.06
CA ILE A 145 40.62 -18.50 27.77
C ILE A 145 41.60 -19.61 27.40
N ASP A 146 41.48 -20.75 28.07
CA ASP A 146 42.30 -21.94 27.78
C ASP A 146 41.70 -22.82 26.66
N ASP A 147 42.46 -23.83 26.23
CA ASP A 147 42.08 -24.71 25.12
C ASP A 147 40.85 -25.59 25.44
N GLN A 148 40.62 -25.92 26.72
CA GLN A 148 39.41 -26.63 27.12
C GLN A 148 38.18 -25.74 26.96
N GLN A 149 38.27 -24.50 27.44
CA GLN A 149 37.20 -23.51 27.30
C GLN A 149 36.93 -23.14 25.84
N LEU A 150 37.96 -23.12 24.97
CA LEU A 150 37.78 -22.96 23.53
C LEU A 150 37.07 -24.15 22.89
N THR A 151 37.37 -25.38 23.34
CA THR A 151 36.66 -26.59 22.90
C THR A 151 35.18 -26.51 23.26
N ASP A 152 34.89 -26.10 24.49
CA ASP A 152 33.52 -25.92 24.98
C ASP A 152 32.79 -24.84 24.17
N PHE A 153 33.44 -23.70 23.89
CA PHE A 153 32.87 -22.66 23.02
C PHE A 153 32.58 -23.17 21.60
N ILE A 154 33.49 -23.94 20.99
CA ILE A 154 33.26 -24.54 19.67
C ILE A 154 32.02 -25.44 19.67
N SER A 155 31.79 -26.19 20.76
CA SER A 155 30.60 -27.05 20.88
C SER A 155 29.27 -26.28 20.93
N LEU A 156 29.33 -25.00 21.32
CA LEU A 156 28.20 -24.08 21.42
C LEU A 156 28.03 -23.19 20.18
N LEU A 157 29.02 -23.17 19.29
CA LEU A 157 29.06 -22.30 18.11
C LEU A 157 28.60 -23.05 16.85
N LYS A 158 27.52 -22.56 16.24
CA LYS A 158 27.08 -22.95 14.91
C LYS A 158 27.42 -21.86 13.89
N VAL A 159 28.16 -22.21 12.85
CA VAL A 159 28.49 -21.29 11.74
C VAL A 159 27.77 -21.75 10.48
N ASP A 160 26.71 -21.04 10.10
CA ASP A 160 25.98 -21.27 8.86
C ASP A 160 26.27 -20.15 7.87
N ILE A 161 27.12 -20.43 6.89
CA ILE A 161 27.42 -19.51 5.77
C ILE A 161 26.58 -19.83 4.52
N HIS A 162 25.68 -20.82 4.60
CA HIS A 162 24.78 -21.25 3.53
C HIS A 162 23.34 -20.81 3.78
N ALA A 163 23.15 -19.73 4.54
CA ALA A 163 21.83 -19.17 4.80
C ALA A 163 21.11 -18.84 3.48
N SER A 164 19.78 -18.72 3.52
CA SER A 164 19.01 -18.42 2.31
C SER A 164 19.22 -16.97 1.86
N SER A 165 19.08 -16.70 0.56
CA SER A 165 19.05 -15.32 0.07
C SER A 165 17.83 -14.56 0.61
N TYR A 166 17.88 -13.23 0.53
CA TYR A 166 16.79 -12.36 0.97
C TYR A 166 15.43 -12.75 0.35
N ASP A 167 15.38 -12.90 -0.98
CA ASP A 167 14.13 -13.22 -1.68
C ASP A 167 13.60 -14.63 -1.35
N VAL A 168 14.49 -15.59 -1.10
CA VAL A 168 14.10 -16.95 -0.71
C VAL A 168 13.54 -16.95 0.72
N GLN A 169 14.18 -16.21 1.63
CA GLN A 169 13.67 -16.05 2.99
C GLN A 169 12.31 -15.36 3.00
N LEU A 170 12.13 -14.31 2.20
CA LEU A 170 10.86 -13.59 2.10
C LEU A 170 9.73 -14.48 1.59
N LYS A 171 9.97 -15.29 0.55
CA LYS A 171 9.00 -16.29 0.06
C LYS A 171 8.66 -17.36 1.10
N ASN A 172 9.65 -17.79 1.90
CA ASN A 172 9.41 -18.72 3.00
C ASN A 172 8.48 -18.09 4.04
N ILE A 173 8.69 -16.82 4.40
CA ILE A 173 7.81 -16.08 5.33
C ILE A 173 6.38 -16.05 4.80
N PHE A 174 6.17 -15.72 3.52
CA PHE A 174 4.81 -15.69 2.95
C PHE A 174 4.13 -17.06 3.01
N THR A 175 4.88 -18.13 2.74
CA THR A 175 4.38 -19.51 2.84
C THR A 175 3.98 -19.85 4.28
N LEU A 176 4.86 -19.53 5.25
CA LEU A 176 4.62 -19.79 6.68
C LEU A 176 3.44 -18.96 7.23
N LEU A 177 3.34 -17.68 6.87
CA LEU A 177 2.22 -16.81 7.25
C LEU A 177 0.90 -17.28 6.63
N SER A 178 0.92 -17.69 5.36
CA SER A 178 -0.25 -18.25 4.68
C SER A 178 -0.77 -19.49 5.42
N GLY A 179 0.13 -20.38 5.84
CA GLY A 179 -0.21 -21.54 6.66
C GLY A 179 -0.74 -21.16 8.03
N LYS A 180 -0.06 -20.25 8.74
CA LYS A 180 -0.43 -19.86 10.11
C LYS A 180 -1.79 -19.16 10.21
N PHE A 181 -2.08 -18.25 9.27
CA PHE A 181 -3.32 -17.47 9.28
C PHE A 181 -4.39 -18.03 8.33
N SER A 182 -4.14 -19.17 7.67
CA SER A 182 -5.04 -19.74 6.65
C SER A 182 -5.49 -18.70 5.62
N CYS A 183 -4.54 -17.92 5.12
CA CYS A 183 -4.78 -16.77 4.24
C CYS A 183 -4.16 -16.98 2.86
N THR A 184 -4.50 -16.09 1.92
CA THR A 184 -3.88 -16.10 0.58
C THR A 184 -2.46 -15.51 0.65
N GLU A 185 -1.61 -15.86 -0.33
CA GLU A 185 -0.26 -15.28 -0.43
C GLU A 185 -0.30 -13.73 -0.51
N PHE A 186 -1.30 -13.18 -1.21
CA PHE A 186 -1.52 -11.73 -1.27
C PHE A 186 -1.82 -11.13 0.12
N GLU A 187 -2.65 -11.78 0.93
CA GLU A 187 -2.91 -11.34 2.31
C GLU A 187 -1.66 -11.53 3.19
N ALA A 188 -0.90 -12.60 3.02
CA ALA A 188 0.35 -12.81 3.73
C ALA A 188 1.37 -11.70 3.45
N GLU A 189 1.57 -11.34 2.18
CA GLU A 189 2.49 -10.28 1.74
C GLU A 189 1.99 -8.88 2.13
N CYS A 190 0.80 -8.50 1.66
CA CYS A 190 0.33 -7.12 1.73
C CYS A 190 -0.19 -6.72 3.11
N TYR A 191 -0.53 -7.68 3.95
CA TYR A 191 -1.15 -7.41 5.25
C TYR A 191 -0.31 -7.98 6.41
N TYR A 192 -0.18 -9.30 6.54
CA TYR A 192 0.46 -9.89 7.72
C TYR A 192 1.95 -9.59 7.80
N TYR A 193 2.71 -9.66 6.70
CA TYR A 193 4.13 -9.34 6.67
C TYR A 193 4.39 -7.85 6.95
N ASN A 194 3.57 -6.95 6.42
CA ASN A 194 3.69 -5.51 6.68
C ASN A 194 3.43 -5.16 8.16
N ASN A 195 2.43 -5.77 8.78
CA ASN A 195 2.19 -5.66 10.22
C ASN A 195 3.34 -6.30 11.02
N ALA A 196 3.78 -7.48 10.56
CA ALA A 196 5.05 -8.17 10.77
C ALA A 196 6.22 -7.27 11.15
N ILE A 197 6.76 -6.69 10.09
CA ILE A 197 7.92 -5.80 10.08
C ILE A 197 7.66 -4.54 10.90
N SER A 198 6.47 -3.96 10.79
CA SER A 198 6.13 -2.75 11.56
C SER A 198 6.25 -2.99 13.05
N LYS A 199 5.78 -4.16 13.52
CA LYS A 199 5.84 -4.52 14.94
C LYS A 199 7.27 -4.82 15.39
N ILE A 200 8.05 -5.56 14.62
CA ILE A 200 9.47 -5.83 14.94
C ILE A 200 10.26 -4.53 14.99
N LYS A 201 10.06 -3.62 14.02
CA LYS A 201 10.72 -2.31 14.00
C LYS A 201 10.38 -1.47 15.23
N GLU A 202 9.11 -1.44 15.63
CA GLU A 202 8.67 -0.76 16.86
C GLU A 202 9.44 -1.30 18.08
N ILE A 203 9.60 -2.62 18.17
CA ILE A 203 10.25 -3.28 19.29
C ILE A 203 11.77 -3.05 19.26
N ALA A 204 12.43 -3.23 18.11
CA ALA A 204 13.87 -3.08 17.92
C ALA A 204 14.37 -1.66 18.24
N THR A 205 13.54 -0.64 18.03
CA THR A 205 13.91 0.77 18.25
C THR A 205 13.76 1.24 19.70
N LYS A 206 13.29 0.37 20.61
CA LYS A 206 13.23 0.69 22.04
C LYS A 206 14.62 0.83 22.65
N LYS A 207 14.78 1.75 23.60
CA LYS A 207 16.09 2.08 24.21
C LYS A 207 16.68 0.95 25.04
N ASP A 208 15.84 0.26 25.80
CA ASP A 208 16.25 -0.78 26.75
C ASP A 208 15.94 -2.16 26.17
N VAL A 209 16.95 -3.04 26.19
CA VAL A 209 16.91 -4.42 25.68
C VAL A 209 15.81 -5.23 26.35
N ALA A 210 15.55 -5.00 27.65
CA ALA A 210 14.47 -5.68 28.36
C ALA A 210 13.08 -5.42 27.74
N ASN A 211 12.93 -4.29 27.04
CA ASN A 211 11.69 -3.92 26.35
C ASN A 211 11.66 -4.39 24.89
N ARG A 212 12.76 -4.97 24.37
CA ARG A 212 12.87 -5.56 23.03
C ARG A 212 12.46 -7.04 22.98
N LYS A 213 11.64 -7.44 23.95
CA LYS A 213 11.10 -8.78 24.11
C LYS A 213 9.87 -8.98 23.22
N ILE A 214 9.79 -10.14 22.58
CA ILE A 214 8.64 -10.62 21.81
C ILE A 214 8.21 -11.96 22.38
N ILE A 215 6.92 -12.08 22.69
CA ILE A 215 6.26 -13.36 23.00
C ILE A 215 5.46 -13.74 21.74
N PRO A 216 5.64 -14.95 21.16
CA PRO A 216 5.02 -15.33 19.89
C PRO A 216 3.49 -15.15 19.88
N SER A 217 2.79 -15.61 20.92
CA SER A 217 1.33 -15.52 21.01
C SER A 217 0.82 -14.08 21.00
N GLU A 218 1.45 -13.19 21.77
CA GLU A 218 1.15 -11.75 21.78
C GLU A 218 1.44 -11.10 20.44
N PHE A 219 2.56 -11.48 19.80
CA PHE A 219 2.96 -10.95 18.51
C PHE A 219 1.93 -11.26 17.42
N PHE A 220 1.53 -12.53 17.30
CA PHE A 220 0.56 -12.94 16.28
C PHE A 220 -0.83 -12.33 16.52
N SER A 221 -1.24 -12.20 17.78
CA SER A 221 -2.47 -11.50 18.14
C SER A 221 -2.42 -10.02 17.77
N ALA A 222 -1.27 -9.37 17.93
CA ALA A 222 -1.11 -7.95 17.63
C ALA A 222 -1.12 -7.62 16.13
N ILE A 223 -0.67 -8.54 15.27
CA ILE A 223 -0.64 -8.34 13.81
C ILE A 223 -1.93 -8.76 13.10
N ASP A 224 -2.81 -9.52 13.76
CA ASP A 224 -4.11 -9.92 13.25
C ASP A 224 -5.22 -8.94 13.69
N ASN A 225 -5.21 -7.74 13.12
CA ASN A 225 -6.23 -6.71 13.34
C ASN A 225 -7.28 -6.61 12.20
N LYS A 226 -7.52 -7.70 11.45
CA LYS A 226 -8.26 -7.69 10.18
C LYS A 226 -9.70 -7.26 10.38
N ASN A 227 -10.33 -7.78 11.43
CA ASN A 227 -11.71 -7.47 11.77
C ASN A 227 -11.89 -5.99 12.15
N ILE A 228 -10.92 -5.39 12.86
CA ILE A 228 -10.97 -3.97 13.24
C ILE A 228 -10.93 -3.09 11.99
N LEU A 229 -10.00 -3.35 11.07
CA LEU A 229 -9.92 -2.62 9.81
C LEU A 229 -11.16 -2.81 8.96
N PHE A 230 -11.67 -4.05 8.89
CA PHE A 230 -12.91 -4.35 8.19
C PHE A 230 -14.08 -3.57 8.76
N ASP A 231 -14.26 -3.55 10.08
CA ASP A 231 -15.36 -2.83 10.75
C ASP A 231 -15.26 -1.31 10.49
N LEU A 232 -14.05 -0.74 10.55
CA LEU A 232 -13.81 0.67 10.23
C LEU A 232 -14.16 0.98 8.77
N TRP A 233 -13.66 0.19 7.83
CA TRP A 233 -13.93 0.38 6.40
C TRP A 233 -15.40 0.14 6.06
N PHE A 234 -16.02 -0.86 6.65
CA PHE A 234 -17.44 -1.13 6.51
C PHE A 234 -18.28 0.01 7.09
N GLY A 235 -17.89 0.60 8.22
CA GLY A 235 -18.52 1.79 8.78
C GLY A 235 -18.46 2.98 7.83
N VAL A 236 -17.28 3.26 7.24
CA VAL A 236 -17.13 4.32 6.23
C VAL A 236 -17.99 4.03 5.00
N PHE A 237 -18.00 2.79 4.52
CA PHE A 237 -18.78 2.40 3.34
C PHE A 237 -20.29 2.52 3.59
N ARG A 238 -20.76 2.05 4.74
CA ARG A 238 -22.18 2.12 5.14
C ARG A 238 -22.64 3.57 5.29
N THR A 239 -21.85 4.42 5.95
CA THR A 239 -22.19 5.84 6.12
C THR A 239 -22.26 6.58 4.78
N GLU A 240 -21.40 6.23 3.81
CA GLU A 240 -21.49 6.77 2.46
C GLU A 240 -22.77 6.34 1.75
N ILE A 241 -23.19 5.07 1.86
CA ILE A 241 -24.46 4.58 1.31
C ILE A 241 -25.65 5.32 1.95
N GLU A 242 -25.68 5.43 3.27
CA GLU A 242 -26.74 6.13 4.01
C GLU A 242 -26.82 7.61 3.58
N TYR A 243 -25.67 8.28 3.44
CA TYR A 243 -25.60 9.65 2.93
C TYR A 243 -26.12 9.77 1.49
N CYS A 244 -25.70 8.87 0.59
CA CYS A 244 -26.18 8.86 -0.81
C CYS A 244 -27.70 8.62 -0.88
N ASN A 245 -28.23 7.72 -0.04
CA ASN A 245 -29.66 7.42 0.03
C ASN A 245 -30.46 8.62 0.55
N LYS A 246 -29.93 9.36 1.53
CA LYS A 246 -30.54 10.60 2.00
C LYS A 246 -30.55 11.69 0.93
N LEU A 247 -29.41 11.94 0.26
CA LEU A 247 -29.35 12.89 -0.85
C LEU A 247 -30.31 12.51 -1.98
N LYS A 248 -30.39 11.21 -2.30
CA LYS A 248 -31.33 10.69 -3.29
C LYS A 248 -32.77 11.02 -2.89
N SER A 249 -33.21 10.65 -1.68
CA SER A 249 -34.60 10.85 -1.27
C SER A 249 -35.01 12.32 -1.21
N GLU A 250 -34.10 13.20 -0.76
CA GLU A 250 -34.36 14.65 -0.65
C GLU A 250 -34.30 15.38 -2.00
N LEU A 251 -33.28 15.09 -2.82
CA LEU A 251 -32.99 15.88 -4.02
C LEU A 251 -33.57 15.26 -5.29
N PHE A 252 -33.66 13.94 -5.32
CA PHE A 252 -34.12 13.14 -6.45
C PHE A 252 -35.16 12.11 -6.00
N PRO A 253 -36.37 12.55 -5.57
CA PRO A 253 -37.42 11.63 -5.15
C PRO A 253 -37.92 10.77 -6.32
N ALA A 254 -38.37 9.56 -6.01
CA ALA A 254 -39.01 8.69 -7.00
C ALA A 254 -40.33 9.33 -7.44
N VAL A 255 -40.43 9.66 -8.73
CA VAL A 255 -41.64 10.22 -9.34
C VAL A 255 -42.06 9.33 -10.50
N MET A 256 -43.35 8.98 -10.55
CA MET A 256 -43.93 8.13 -11.61
C MET A 256 -43.73 8.74 -13.00
N ASN A 257 -43.85 10.07 -13.12
CA ASN A 257 -43.58 10.82 -14.34
C ASN A 257 -42.76 12.06 -13.98
N ALA A 258 -41.63 12.26 -14.66
CA ALA A 258 -40.86 13.49 -14.50
C ALA A 258 -41.59 14.68 -15.14
N ASN A 259 -41.66 15.81 -14.44
CA ASN A 259 -42.22 17.04 -14.97
C ASN A 259 -41.39 17.57 -16.15
N ASN A 260 -42.04 18.30 -17.06
CA ASN A 260 -41.38 18.98 -18.17
C ASN A 260 -40.61 20.23 -17.71
N TYR A 261 -39.46 20.01 -17.08
CA TYR A 261 -38.52 21.04 -16.65
C TYR A 261 -37.24 20.97 -17.48
N ASP A 262 -36.59 22.11 -17.67
CA ASP A 262 -35.25 22.16 -18.24
C ASP A 262 -34.24 21.85 -17.12
N ARG A 263 -33.69 20.63 -17.18
CA ARG A 263 -32.76 20.11 -16.18
C ARG A 263 -31.35 20.09 -16.73
N PHE A 264 -30.44 20.72 -15.99
CA PHE A 264 -29.03 20.85 -16.31
C PHE A 264 -28.23 20.03 -15.30
N PHE A 265 -27.43 19.09 -15.78
CA PHE A 265 -26.52 18.30 -14.98
C PHE A 265 -25.09 18.68 -15.36
N LEU A 266 -24.39 19.33 -14.43
CA LEU A 266 -23.02 19.79 -14.60
C LEU A 266 -22.11 18.86 -13.81
N PHE A 267 -21.06 18.34 -14.45
CA PHE A 267 -20.05 17.46 -13.83
C PHE A 267 -18.67 18.10 -13.90
N GLU A 268 -17.86 17.93 -12.87
CA GLU A 268 -16.42 18.22 -12.92
C GLU A 268 -15.69 16.97 -13.40
N ASP A 269 -14.82 17.09 -14.41
CA ASP A 269 -13.98 15.97 -14.82
C ASP A 269 -12.72 15.85 -13.96
N ASN A 270 -12.43 14.62 -13.53
CA ASN A 270 -11.24 14.28 -12.74
C ASN A 270 -10.49 13.11 -13.39
N ASN A 271 -10.35 13.14 -14.72
CA ASN A 271 -9.72 12.07 -15.52
C ASN A 271 -10.38 10.69 -15.33
N CYS A 272 -11.68 10.65 -15.05
CA CYS A 272 -12.43 9.40 -14.92
C CYS A 272 -12.66 8.72 -16.28
N ASP A 273 -12.99 7.43 -16.25
CA ASP A 273 -13.31 6.67 -17.46
C ASP A 273 -14.54 7.28 -18.18
N VAL A 274 -14.47 7.39 -19.50
CA VAL A 274 -15.58 7.83 -20.35
C VAL A 274 -16.81 6.95 -20.15
N HIS A 275 -16.62 5.65 -19.88
CA HIS A 275 -17.70 4.70 -19.63
C HIS A 275 -18.54 5.09 -18.40
N ASP A 276 -17.93 5.61 -17.35
CA ASP A 276 -18.65 6.05 -16.14
C ASP A 276 -19.62 7.19 -16.44
N TYR A 277 -19.21 8.15 -17.29
CA TYR A 277 -20.08 9.23 -17.74
C TYR A 277 -21.24 8.72 -18.60
N ILE A 278 -20.98 7.72 -19.47
CA ILE A 278 -22.04 7.11 -20.29
C ILE A 278 -23.11 6.50 -19.41
N GLU A 279 -22.73 5.75 -18.38
CA GLU A 279 -23.68 5.15 -17.43
C GLU A 279 -24.48 6.21 -16.67
N ILE A 280 -23.83 7.26 -16.18
CA ILE A 280 -24.49 8.38 -15.49
C ILE A 280 -25.49 9.07 -16.42
N ILE A 281 -25.09 9.40 -17.64
CA ILE A 281 -25.94 10.06 -18.63
C ILE A 281 -27.11 9.15 -19.02
N ALA A 282 -26.89 7.84 -19.17
CA ALA A 282 -27.95 6.88 -19.43
C ALA A 282 -28.99 6.84 -18.28
N ILE A 283 -28.54 6.84 -17.02
CA ILE A 283 -29.43 6.95 -15.84
C ILE A 283 -30.24 8.24 -15.92
N ILE A 284 -29.58 9.35 -16.23
CA ILE A 284 -30.22 10.67 -16.30
C ILE A 284 -31.27 10.73 -17.39
N VAL A 285 -30.93 10.31 -18.61
CA VAL A 285 -31.86 10.30 -19.75
C VAL A 285 -33.04 9.38 -19.47
N LYS A 286 -32.81 8.18 -18.91
CA LYS A 286 -33.89 7.24 -18.59
C LYS A 286 -34.91 7.84 -17.61
N ARG A 287 -34.46 8.68 -16.68
CA ARG A 287 -35.29 9.22 -15.59
C ARG A 287 -35.87 10.60 -15.89
N TRP A 288 -35.14 11.45 -16.61
CA TRP A 288 -35.47 12.85 -16.83
C TRP A 288 -35.52 13.22 -18.31
N SER A 289 -35.93 12.28 -19.18
CA SER A 289 -36.36 12.59 -20.54
C SER A 289 -37.75 12.02 -20.84
N ASN A 290 -38.51 12.73 -21.68
CA ASN A 290 -39.72 12.20 -22.30
C ASN A 290 -39.74 12.61 -23.77
N LEU A 291 -39.28 11.71 -24.64
CA LEU A 291 -39.07 11.98 -26.07
C LEU A 291 -39.99 11.17 -26.99
N ARG A 292 -40.99 10.47 -26.43
CA ARG A 292 -41.88 9.58 -27.20
C ARG A 292 -42.86 10.39 -28.04
N VAL A 293 -42.52 10.60 -29.30
CA VAL A 293 -43.31 11.42 -30.24
C VAL A 293 -44.76 10.94 -30.39
N SER A 294 -44.98 9.63 -30.39
CA SER A 294 -46.32 9.03 -30.57
C SER A 294 -47.24 9.08 -29.34
N ARG A 295 -46.69 9.33 -28.15
CA ARG A 295 -47.44 9.25 -26.87
C ARG A 295 -47.42 10.53 -26.05
N THR A 296 -46.62 11.52 -26.46
CA THR A 296 -46.39 12.74 -25.70
C THR A 296 -46.55 13.94 -26.62
N SER A 297 -47.40 14.89 -26.22
CA SER A 297 -47.59 16.17 -26.92
C SER A 297 -46.31 17.01 -26.90
N LYS A 298 -46.12 17.88 -27.89
CA LYS A 298 -44.87 18.63 -28.10
C LYS A 298 -44.45 19.41 -26.86
N GLU A 299 -45.40 20.09 -26.22
CA GLU A 299 -45.23 20.90 -25.03
C GLU A 299 -44.93 20.10 -23.76
N ASN A 300 -44.95 18.77 -23.80
CA ASN A 300 -44.59 17.88 -22.69
C ASN A 300 -43.30 17.08 -22.96
N ARG A 301 -42.63 17.31 -24.10
CA ARG A 301 -41.36 16.66 -24.43
C ARG A 301 -40.18 17.40 -23.82
N PHE A 302 -39.23 16.67 -23.27
CA PHE A 302 -38.02 17.24 -22.70
C PHE A 302 -36.84 16.27 -22.71
N SER A 303 -35.65 16.85 -22.82
CA SER A 303 -34.37 16.17 -22.76
C SER A 303 -33.44 16.94 -21.79
N PRO A 304 -32.66 16.25 -20.96
CA PRO A 304 -31.73 16.89 -20.04
C PRO A 304 -30.54 17.49 -20.78
N TYR A 305 -29.97 18.55 -20.18
CA TYR A 305 -28.74 19.20 -20.61
C TYR A 305 -27.57 18.68 -19.76
N ILE A 306 -26.47 18.33 -20.41
CA ILE A 306 -25.24 17.84 -19.79
C ILE A 306 -24.10 18.80 -20.11
N TYR A 307 -23.32 19.15 -19.09
CA TYR A 307 -22.04 19.84 -19.24
C TYR A 307 -21.00 19.10 -18.41
N ILE A 308 -19.78 18.96 -18.94
CA ILE A 308 -18.66 18.38 -18.21
C ILE A 308 -17.51 19.39 -18.24
N LYS A 309 -17.22 19.97 -17.09
CA LYS A 309 -16.15 20.94 -16.89
C LYS A 309 -14.79 20.24 -16.98
N ASP A 310 -13.81 20.93 -17.55
CA ASP A 310 -12.39 20.52 -17.59
C ASP A 310 -12.08 19.23 -18.39
N MET A 311 -13.05 18.69 -19.15
CA MET A 311 -12.81 17.55 -20.05
C MET A 311 -12.18 18.03 -21.37
N SER A 312 -11.16 17.31 -21.84
CA SER A 312 -10.45 17.67 -23.08
C SER A 312 -11.34 17.51 -24.33
N PRO A 313 -11.09 18.27 -25.41
CA PRO A 313 -11.85 18.15 -26.66
C PRO A 313 -11.86 16.73 -27.25
N GLU A 314 -10.73 16.01 -27.16
CA GLU A 314 -10.59 14.64 -27.65
C GLU A 314 -11.49 13.69 -26.85
N ARG A 315 -11.50 13.84 -25.52
CA ARG A 315 -12.35 13.02 -24.63
C ARG A 315 -13.82 13.35 -24.81
N HIS A 316 -14.18 14.61 -25.02
CA HIS A 316 -15.54 14.99 -25.42
C HIS A 316 -15.98 14.31 -26.72
N GLN A 317 -15.10 14.26 -27.73
CA GLN A 317 -15.40 13.59 -28.99
C GLN A 317 -15.60 12.08 -28.81
N ILE A 318 -14.76 11.42 -27.99
CA ILE A 318 -14.90 10.01 -27.66
C ILE A 318 -16.23 9.77 -26.92
N LEU A 319 -16.52 10.55 -25.88
CA LEU A 319 -17.76 10.44 -25.10
C LEU A 319 -19.00 10.57 -25.98
N LYS A 320 -19.07 11.60 -26.84
CA LYS A 320 -20.23 11.81 -27.72
C LYS A 320 -20.43 10.66 -28.71
N ARG A 321 -19.34 10.12 -29.25
CA ARG A 321 -19.36 8.98 -30.18
C ARG A 321 -19.87 7.71 -29.48
N GLU A 322 -19.37 7.42 -28.30
CA GLU A 322 -19.76 6.25 -27.53
C GLU A 322 -21.19 6.38 -26.97
N LEU A 323 -21.62 7.59 -26.58
CA LEU A 323 -23.02 7.88 -26.23
C LEU A 323 -23.96 7.58 -27.41
N ALA A 324 -23.62 8.02 -28.62
CA ALA A 324 -24.41 7.73 -29.81
C ALA A 324 -24.48 6.22 -30.09
N ARG A 325 -23.36 5.50 -29.99
CA ARG A 325 -23.30 4.04 -30.13
C ARG A 325 -24.12 3.31 -29.07
N ALA A 326 -24.13 3.81 -27.84
CA ALA A 326 -24.94 3.31 -26.73
C ALA A 326 -26.44 3.65 -26.86
N GLY A 327 -26.84 4.35 -27.93
CA GLY A 327 -28.24 4.70 -28.19
C GLY A 327 -28.73 5.97 -27.51
N TYR A 328 -27.81 6.83 -27.06
CA TYR A 328 -28.07 8.17 -26.48
C TYR A 328 -27.40 9.29 -27.30
N PRO A 329 -27.73 9.43 -28.60
CA PRO A 329 -27.10 10.43 -29.46
C PRO A 329 -27.25 11.86 -28.91
N PRO A 330 -26.14 12.63 -28.83
CA PRO A 330 -26.16 14.00 -28.32
C PRO A 330 -26.56 15.03 -29.38
N MET A 331 -27.07 16.17 -28.92
CA MET A 331 -27.24 17.41 -29.70
C MET A 331 -26.52 18.54 -28.99
N ASP A 332 -25.67 19.29 -29.68
CA ASP A 332 -24.78 20.28 -29.08
C ASP A 332 -24.94 21.71 -29.61
N GLY A 333 -25.99 21.96 -30.39
CA GLY A 333 -26.38 23.30 -30.84
C GLY A 333 -25.57 23.85 -32.01
N ILE A 334 -24.76 23.03 -32.67
CA ILE A 334 -23.99 23.36 -33.86
C ILE A 334 -24.60 22.58 -35.03
N ASP A 335 -25.22 23.28 -36.00
CA ASP A 335 -26.02 22.60 -37.04
C ASP A 335 -25.13 21.95 -38.13
N PHE A 336 -23.93 22.47 -38.37
CA PHE A 336 -22.94 21.89 -39.30
C PHE A 336 -21.50 22.22 -38.91
N LEU A 337 -20.52 21.51 -39.51
CA LEU A 337 -19.11 21.70 -39.21
C LEU A 337 -18.66 23.14 -39.54
N GLY A 338 -18.18 23.86 -38.52
CA GLY A 338 -17.73 25.25 -38.65
C GLY A 338 -18.82 26.31 -38.39
N ASP A 339 -20.04 25.89 -38.03
CA ASP A 339 -21.12 26.78 -37.62
C ASP A 339 -20.90 27.32 -36.19
N GLU A 340 -21.56 28.43 -35.87
CA GLU A 340 -21.59 29.00 -34.52
C GLU A 340 -22.63 28.29 -33.64
N PHE A 341 -22.49 28.42 -32.32
CA PHE A 341 -23.47 27.87 -31.38
C PHE A 341 -24.82 28.59 -31.52
N SER A 342 -25.91 27.82 -31.63
CA SER A 342 -27.28 28.32 -31.69
C SER A 342 -28.10 27.80 -30.53
N THR A 343 -28.60 28.73 -29.71
CA THR A 343 -29.59 28.44 -28.65
C THR A 343 -30.86 27.85 -29.23
N ASP A 344 -31.35 28.41 -30.34
CA ASP A 344 -32.49 27.87 -31.07
C ASP A 344 -32.25 26.42 -31.47
N SER A 345 -31.05 26.09 -31.96
CA SER A 345 -30.69 24.72 -32.32
C SER A 345 -30.73 23.77 -31.13
N ILE A 346 -29.95 24.00 -30.08
CA ILE A 346 -29.89 23.07 -28.93
C ILE A 346 -31.24 22.90 -28.24
N MET A 347 -32.10 23.93 -28.29
CA MET A 347 -33.43 23.93 -27.69
C MET A 347 -34.54 23.34 -28.60
N LYS A 348 -34.26 23.01 -29.88
CA LYS A 348 -35.24 22.38 -30.80
C LYS A 348 -35.92 21.19 -30.13
N ASP A 349 -37.25 21.13 -30.15
CA ASP A 349 -38.00 19.99 -29.60
C ASP A 349 -37.83 18.73 -30.47
N VAL A 350 -37.82 17.55 -29.84
CA VAL A 350 -37.82 16.26 -30.55
C VAL A 350 -39.10 16.10 -31.37
N ASN A 351 -38.94 15.80 -32.65
CA ASN A 351 -39.97 15.46 -33.62
C ASN A 351 -39.69 14.09 -34.29
N GLU A 352 -40.54 13.65 -35.22
CA GLU A 352 -40.41 12.34 -35.88
C GLU A 352 -39.08 12.16 -36.65
N LEU A 353 -38.43 13.26 -37.02
CA LEU A 353 -37.16 13.29 -37.75
C LEU A 353 -35.96 13.52 -36.82
N SER A 354 -36.19 13.80 -35.52
CA SER A 354 -35.13 14.14 -34.57
C SER A 354 -34.46 12.87 -34.04
N TYR A 355 -33.13 12.82 -34.14
CA TYR A 355 -32.37 11.65 -33.73
C TYR A 355 -31.80 11.73 -32.31
N TYR A 356 -31.72 12.91 -31.69
CA TYR A 356 -31.01 13.10 -30.41
C TYR A 356 -31.84 12.67 -29.18
N LYS A 357 -31.14 12.33 -28.08
CA LYS A 357 -31.75 12.01 -26.77
C LYS A 357 -31.25 12.83 -25.60
N VAL A 358 -30.09 13.47 -25.73
CA VAL A 358 -29.46 14.29 -24.69
C VAL A 358 -28.92 15.57 -25.32
N ARG A 359 -29.02 16.69 -24.61
CA ARG A 359 -28.45 17.97 -25.03
C ARG A 359 -27.11 18.15 -24.35
N PHE A 360 -26.06 18.45 -25.11
CA PHE A 360 -24.69 18.49 -24.62
C PHE A 360 -24.12 19.90 -24.81
N ILE A 361 -23.82 20.56 -23.70
CA ILE A 361 -23.28 21.91 -23.67
C ILE A 361 -21.75 21.78 -23.76
N ASN A 362 -21.14 22.40 -24.77
CA ASN A 362 -19.70 22.27 -25.03
C ASN A 362 -18.87 23.33 -24.30
N ASN A 363 -19.44 24.50 -24.03
CA ASN A 363 -18.79 25.61 -23.35
C ASN A 363 -19.73 26.14 -22.26
N LEU A 364 -19.18 26.45 -21.08
CA LEU A 364 -19.95 26.98 -19.96
C LEU A 364 -20.63 28.30 -20.29
N GLU A 365 -20.04 29.13 -21.16
CA GLU A 365 -20.61 30.41 -21.61
C GLU A 365 -21.99 30.24 -22.28
N TYR A 366 -22.20 29.12 -22.99
CA TYR A 366 -23.49 28.83 -23.65
C TYR A 366 -24.62 28.56 -22.65
N LEU A 367 -24.27 28.22 -21.40
CA LEU A 367 -25.26 27.91 -20.37
C LEU A 367 -26.09 29.14 -20.02
N ASP A 368 -25.49 30.33 -19.95
CA ASP A 368 -26.19 31.58 -19.68
C ASP A 368 -27.25 31.88 -20.74
N ASP A 369 -26.89 31.74 -22.01
CA ASP A 369 -27.78 31.99 -23.14
C ASP A 369 -28.97 31.02 -23.15
N ILE A 370 -28.72 29.73 -22.93
CA ILE A 370 -29.77 28.71 -22.84
C ILE A 370 -30.71 28.99 -21.66
N LEU A 371 -30.15 29.35 -20.50
CA LEU A 371 -30.93 29.66 -19.30
C LEU A 371 -31.79 30.92 -19.51
N ASN A 372 -31.32 31.93 -20.24
CA ASN A 372 -32.08 33.13 -20.53
C ASN A 372 -33.22 32.88 -21.52
N CYS A 373 -33.01 32.06 -22.54
CA CYS A 373 -34.03 31.69 -23.53
C CYS A 373 -35.10 30.73 -22.98
N SER A 374 -34.76 29.90 -21.99
CA SER A 374 -35.69 28.92 -21.43
C SER A 374 -36.84 29.58 -20.67
N THR A 375 -38.07 29.24 -21.08
CA THR A 375 -39.33 29.66 -20.45
C THR A 375 -39.86 28.65 -19.44
N ARG A 376 -39.26 27.44 -19.38
CA ARG A 376 -39.66 26.37 -18.47
C ARG A 376 -39.01 26.58 -17.09
N ARG A 377 -39.51 25.85 -16.09
CA ARG A 377 -38.83 25.78 -14.78
C ARG A 377 -37.44 25.17 -14.97
N LYS A 378 -36.43 25.82 -14.40
CA LYS A 378 -35.01 25.43 -14.49
C LYS A 378 -34.57 24.69 -13.24
N GLU A 379 -33.91 23.56 -13.42
CA GLU A 379 -33.22 22.85 -12.35
C GLU A 379 -31.77 22.60 -12.73
N ILE A 380 -30.83 23.10 -11.92
CA ILE A 380 -29.40 22.93 -12.14
C ILE A 380 -28.86 22.05 -11.02
N TYR A 381 -28.27 20.92 -11.39
CA TYR A 381 -27.62 19.98 -10.48
C TYR A 381 -26.13 19.95 -10.81
N GLN A 382 -25.30 20.30 -9.83
CA GLN A 382 -23.85 20.39 -10.00
C GLN A 382 -23.17 19.30 -9.16
N PHE A 383 -22.40 18.45 -9.81
CA PHE A 383 -21.60 17.39 -9.20
C PHE A 383 -20.13 17.74 -9.34
N TYR A 384 -19.47 18.06 -8.23
CA TYR A 384 -18.10 18.57 -8.23
C TYR A 384 -17.23 17.87 -7.17
N PHE A 385 -15.93 17.79 -7.42
CA PHE A 385 -14.94 17.27 -6.48
C PHE A 385 -14.41 18.37 -5.57
N HIS A 386 -14.10 19.54 -6.14
CA HIS A 386 -13.42 20.61 -5.40
C HIS A 386 -14.34 21.80 -5.13
N MET A 387 -14.88 22.43 -6.18
CA MET A 387 -15.69 23.63 -6.08
C MET A 387 -16.89 23.61 -7.04
N PRO A 388 -18.01 24.27 -6.69
CA PRO A 388 -19.16 24.37 -7.58
C PRO A 388 -18.78 24.91 -8.97
N ILE A 389 -19.34 24.30 -10.00
CA ILE A 389 -18.98 24.54 -11.41
C ILE A 389 -19.52 25.89 -11.91
N TYR A 390 -20.70 26.28 -11.43
CA TYR A 390 -21.46 27.40 -11.96
C TYR A 390 -22.22 28.14 -10.87
N SER A 391 -22.28 29.47 -10.96
CA SER A 391 -22.99 30.32 -10.01
C SER A 391 -24.23 30.89 -10.66
N TYR A 392 -25.40 30.46 -10.20
CA TYR A 392 -26.68 30.91 -10.69
C TYR A 392 -27.65 31.10 -9.54
N GLU A 393 -28.31 32.25 -9.51
CA GLU A 393 -29.37 32.56 -8.56
C GLU A 393 -30.69 32.66 -9.29
N THR A 394 -31.72 31.99 -8.77
CA THR A 394 -33.06 32.03 -9.36
C THR A 394 -34.13 31.98 -8.29
N SER A 395 -35.16 32.81 -8.47
CA SER A 395 -36.34 32.84 -7.61
C SER A 395 -37.43 31.84 -8.02
N ARG A 396 -37.33 31.25 -9.23
CA ARG A 396 -38.36 30.38 -9.83
C ARG A 396 -37.83 28.98 -10.23
N GLY A 397 -36.61 28.64 -9.83
CA GLY A 397 -35.94 27.38 -10.19
C GLY A 397 -35.33 26.65 -8.99
N LYS A 398 -34.46 25.68 -9.28
CA LYS A 398 -33.73 24.91 -8.27
C LYS A 398 -32.25 24.87 -8.67
N VAL A 399 -31.34 25.20 -7.75
CA VAL A 399 -29.90 25.06 -7.97
C VAL A 399 -29.33 24.26 -6.82
N ILE A 400 -28.82 23.06 -7.13
CA ILE A 400 -28.27 22.13 -6.15
C ILE A 400 -26.79 21.92 -6.43
N LYS A 401 -26.01 21.99 -5.36
CA LYS A 401 -24.56 21.81 -5.34
C LYS A 401 -24.26 20.54 -4.53
N ILE A 402 -23.71 19.52 -5.18
CA ILE A 402 -23.41 18.22 -4.57
C ILE A 402 -21.92 17.96 -4.74
N GLN A 403 -21.19 17.99 -3.63
CA GLN A 403 -19.80 17.53 -3.62
C GLN A 403 -19.77 16.01 -3.65
N ILE A 404 -18.97 15.43 -4.55
CA ILE A 404 -18.78 13.99 -4.73
C ILE A 404 -17.32 13.59 -4.53
N LYS A 405 -17.10 12.36 -4.06
CA LYS A 405 -15.77 11.76 -3.95
C LYS A 405 -15.39 10.90 -5.15
N SER A 406 -16.39 10.45 -5.91
CA SER A 406 -16.24 9.58 -7.08
C SER A 406 -17.47 9.66 -7.98
N LEU A 407 -17.32 9.23 -9.24
CA LEU A 407 -18.47 9.07 -10.13
C LEU A 407 -19.41 7.93 -9.69
N ASP A 408 -18.92 6.91 -8.97
CA ASP A 408 -19.78 5.87 -8.39
C ASP A 408 -20.74 6.45 -7.35
N MET A 409 -20.27 7.37 -6.51
CA MET A 409 -21.13 8.12 -5.58
C MET A 409 -22.24 8.88 -6.34
N CYS A 410 -21.89 9.51 -7.47
CA CYS A 410 -22.88 10.17 -8.33
C CYS A 410 -23.92 9.18 -8.88
N LYS A 411 -23.47 8.01 -9.39
CA LYS A 411 -24.36 6.93 -9.85
C LYS A 411 -25.32 6.50 -8.73
N ARG A 412 -24.81 6.27 -7.51
CA ARG A 412 -25.63 5.89 -6.35
C ARG A 412 -26.69 6.92 -6.02
N ILE A 413 -26.37 8.21 -6.10
CA ILE A 413 -27.31 9.32 -5.83
C ILE A 413 -28.41 9.37 -6.91
N LEU A 414 -28.05 9.20 -8.19
CA LEU A 414 -28.97 9.39 -9.33
C LEU A 414 -29.82 8.16 -9.66
N LYS A 415 -29.32 6.95 -9.39
CA LYS A 415 -29.95 5.68 -9.73
C LYS A 415 -31.24 5.46 -8.91
N ASN A 416 -32.35 5.17 -9.58
CA ASN A 416 -33.55 4.64 -8.93
C ASN A 416 -33.31 3.19 -8.48
N GLU A 417 -33.97 2.78 -7.39
CA GLU A 417 -34.07 1.35 -7.02
C GLU A 417 -34.75 0.53 -8.11
#